data_AF-A0A7S2S3N9-F1
#
_entry.id   AF-A0A7S2S3N9-F1
#
_cell.length_a   1.000
_cell.length_b   1.000
_cell.length_c   1.000
_cell.angle_alpha   90.00
_cell.angle_beta   90.00
_cell.angle_gamma   90.00
#
_symmetry.space_group_name_H-M   'P 1'
#
loop_
_entity.id
_entity.type
_entity.pdbx_description
1 polymer ?
#
loop_
_entity_poly.entity_id
_entity_poly.type
_entity_poly.pdbx_seq_one_letter_code
_entity_poly.pdbx_strand_id
1 'polypeptide(L)'
;ECMNTRPGANDIVFDLGASPGGWTSVMRNICYCDNIISIDRSSLDAALDRDDKITFVKGDAFTFDPSSILSQQQQQKQPQKQGRPSNKDGVVWMISDVIAHPERCTELLEAWCSNQWAQNMIVTMKFQSDPMMDELDKAIQLVHNLGYKHCRAKHFFSNKNEVTLMIIQNEDALLSSSTASTQPADRLVPGEIIGSSLYPSAIFPSIPNHK
;
A
#
# COMPACT_ATOMS: atom_id res chain seq x y z
N GLU A 1 -3.51 1.56 -10.10
CA GLU A 1 -4.50 0.82 -9.31
C GLU A 1 -3.78 -0.27 -8.51
N CYS A 2 -4.09 -0.37 -7.22
CA CYS A 2 -3.67 -1.43 -6.32
C CYS A 2 -4.84 -2.41 -6.21
N MET A 3 -4.79 -3.56 -6.89
CA MET A 3 -5.86 -4.57 -6.83
C MET A 3 -7.27 -3.96 -7.08
N ASN A 4 -7.47 -3.20 -8.17
CA ASN A 4 -8.73 -2.51 -8.51
C ASN A 4 -9.20 -1.40 -7.56
N THR A 5 -8.38 -0.99 -6.59
CA THR A 5 -8.61 0.21 -5.77
C THR A 5 -7.52 1.25 -5.97
N ARG A 6 -7.83 2.51 -5.71
CA ARG A 6 -6.89 3.64 -5.78
C ARG A 6 -7.28 4.71 -4.75
N PRO A 7 -6.32 5.52 -4.29
CA PRO A 7 -6.61 6.69 -3.47
C PRO A 7 -7.59 7.64 -4.17
N GLY A 8 -8.44 8.28 -3.39
CA GLY A 8 -9.35 9.34 -3.86
C GLY A 8 -9.41 10.55 -2.94
N ALA A 9 -10.22 11.55 -3.29
CA ALA A 9 -10.27 12.86 -2.61
C ALA A 9 -10.61 12.79 -1.11
N ASN A 10 -11.33 11.76 -0.65
CA ASN A 10 -11.70 11.60 0.77
C ASN A 10 -10.63 10.85 1.58
N ASP A 11 -9.66 10.24 0.91
CA ASP A 11 -8.62 9.44 1.54
C ASP A 11 -7.51 10.33 2.10
N ILE A 12 -6.80 9.80 3.08
CA ILE A 12 -5.57 10.38 3.61
C ILE A 12 -4.41 9.61 3.00
N VAL A 13 -3.45 10.31 2.39
CA VAL A 13 -2.28 9.67 1.79
C VAL A 13 -1.02 10.12 2.49
N PHE A 14 -0.27 9.17 3.05
CA PHE A 14 1.09 9.38 3.53
C PHE A 14 2.08 8.96 2.43
N ASP A 15 2.90 9.89 1.95
CA ASP A 15 4.00 9.64 1.01
C ASP A 15 5.33 9.70 1.79
N LEU A 16 5.95 8.55 2.03
CA LEU A 16 7.18 8.41 2.80
C LEU A 16 8.40 8.38 1.88
N GLY A 17 9.38 9.25 2.16
CA GLY A 17 10.49 9.48 1.23
C GLY A 17 10.04 10.30 0.02
N ALA A 18 9.22 11.31 0.25
CA ALA A 18 8.47 11.98 -0.79
C ALA A 18 9.33 12.81 -1.73
N SER A 19 10.53 13.27 -1.35
CA SER A 19 11.30 14.23 -2.14
C SER A 19 11.82 13.62 -3.46
N PRO A 20 11.74 14.35 -4.59
CA PRO A 20 11.24 15.73 -4.75
C PRO A 20 9.72 15.82 -4.97
N GLY A 21 8.99 14.70 -4.96
CA GLY A 21 7.51 14.68 -4.99
C GLY A 21 6.91 13.85 -6.12
N GLY A 22 7.61 12.85 -6.64
CA GLY A 22 7.10 12.04 -7.76
C GLY A 22 5.77 11.36 -7.43
N TRP A 23 5.73 10.59 -6.33
CA TRP A 23 4.50 9.94 -5.85
C TRP A 23 3.48 10.96 -5.34
N THR A 24 3.90 11.96 -4.56
CA THR A 24 3.06 13.10 -4.15
C THR A 24 2.32 13.72 -5.35
N SER A 25 3.00 13.95 -6.48
CA SER A 25 2.41 14.48 -7.71
C SER A 25 1.42 13.52 -8.35
N VAL A 26 1.72 12.21 -8.40
CA VAL A 26 0.76 11.20 -8.88
C VAL A 26 -0.51 11.21 -8.03
N MET A 27 -0.36 11.24 -6.70
CA MET A 27 -1.50 11.26 -5.78
C MET A 27 -2.35 12.52 -5.97
N ARG A 28 -1.70 13.67 -6.11
CA ARG A 28 -2.38 14.95 -6.30
C ARG A 28 -3.06 15.06 -7.66
N ASN A 29 -2.32 14.80 -8.73
CA ASN A 29 -2.73 15.18 -10.10
C ASN A 29 -3.43 14.06 -10.86
N ILE A 30 -3.17 12.79 -10.52
CA ILE A 30 -3.74 11.63 -11.22
C ILE A 30 -4.82 10.95 -10.37
N CYS A 31 -4.60 10.84 -9.06
CA CYS A 31 -5.57 10.27 -8.13
C CYS A 31 -6.53 11.32 -7.54
N TYR A 32 -6.27 12.61 -7.75
CA TYR A 32 -7.10 13.72 -7.23
C TYR A 32 -7.27 13.65 -5.71
N CYS A 33 -6.20 13.30 -5.00
CA CYS A 33 -6.18 13.33 -3.53
C CYS A 33 -6.10 14.77 -3.04
N ASP A 34 -6.85 15.06 -1.97
CA ASP A 34 -6.93 16.40 -1.38
C ASP A 34 -6.29 16.48 0.02
N ASN A 35 -5.79 15.36 0.55
CA ASN A 35 -5.12 15.30 1.84
C ASN A 35 -3.88 14.40 1.77
N ILE A 36 -2.77 14.99 1.34
CA ILE A 36 -1.49 14.30 1.18
C ILE A 36 -0.52 14.81 2.23
N ILE A 37 0.09 13.91 2.98
CA ILE A 37 1.13 14.21 3.95
C ILE A 37 2.43 13.61 3.40
N SER A 38 3.35 14.47 2.99
CA SER A 38 4.60 14.10 2.35
C SER A 38 5.76 14.23 3.34
N ILE A 39 6.46 13.12 3.60
CA ILE A 39 7.51 13.04 4.63
C ILE A 39 8.85 12.86 3.92
N ASP A 40 9.78 13.77 4.14
CA ASP A 40 11.16 13.61 3.70
C ASP A 40 12.13 14.50 4.51
N ARG A 41 13.42 14.21 4.45
CA ARG A 41 14.46 15.09 5.04
C ARG A 41 14.74 16.29 4.13
N SER A 42 14.46 16.16 2.83
CA SER A 42 14.66 17.17 1.79
C SER A 42 13.33 17.78 1.37
N SER A 43 13.35 19.03 0.87
CA SER A 43 12.15 19.73 0.44
C SER A 43 11.53 19.09 -0.81
N LEU A 44 10.21 19.19 -0.94
CA LEU A 44 9.50 18.93 -2.19
C LEU A 44 9.85 19.96 -3.27
N ASP A 45 9.46 19.67 -4.51
CA ASP A 45 9.37 20.68 -5.55
C ASP A 45 8.46 21.84 -5.12
N ALA A 46 8.85 23.07 -5.47
CA ALA A 46 8.20 24.29 -5.01
C ALA A 46 6.74 24.44 -5.47
N ALA A 47 6.32 23.77 -6.55
CA ALA A 47 4.92 23.75 -6.95
C ALA A 47 4.07 22.90 -6.01
N LEU A 48 4.60 21.75 -5.57
CA LEU A 48 3.93 20.84 -4.63
C LEU A 48 3.93 21.42 -3.21
N ASP A 49 5.01 22.05 -2.80
CA ASP A 49 5.15 22.68 -1.47
C ASP A 49 4.18 23.85 -1.26
N ARG A 50 3.66 24.45 -2.34
CA ARG A 50 2.66 25.54 -2.30
C ARG A 50 1.21 25.08 -2.40
N ASP A 51 0.97 23.79 -2.64
CA ASP A 51 -0.38 23.24 -2.77
C ASP A 51 -1.02 23.06 -1.37
N ASP A 52 -2.20 23.64 -1.15
CA ASP A 52 -2.90 23.58 0.15
C ASP A 52 -3.41 22.18 0.51
N LYS A 53 -3.40 21.24 -0.46
CA LYS A 53 -3.74 19.83 -0.27
C LYS A 53 -2.56 18.96 0.12
N ILE A 54 -1.35 19.53 0.16
CA ILE A 54 -0.10 18.84 0.48
C ILE A 54 0.47 19.45 1.75
N THR A 55 0.62 18.63 2.79
CA THR A 55 1.36 18.99 4.00
C THR A 55 2.73 18.34 3.96
N PHE A 56 3.78 19.16 3.81
CA PHE A 56 5.15 18.66 3.94
C PHE A 56 5.55 18.55 5.42
N VAL A 57 6.10 17.40 5.79
CA VAL A 57 6.67 17.15 7.12
C VAL A 57 8.14 16.81 6.95
N LYS A 58 9.01 17.69 7.45
CA LYS A 58 10.45 17.41 7.46
C LYS A 58 10.76 16.32 8.47
N GLY A 59 11.19 15.14 8.01
CA GLY A 59 11.37 13.98 8.88
C GLY A 59 12.01 12.78 8.19
N ASP A 60 12.20 11.70 8.95
CA ASP A 60 12.69 10.42 8.45
C ASP A 60 11.51 9.46 8.25
N ALA A 61 11.38 8.93 7.03
CA ALA A 61 10.36 7.96 6.66
C ALA A 61 10.26 6.76 7.62
N PHE A 62 11.40 6.30 8.16
CA PHE A 62 11.44 5.11 9.01
C PHE A 62 11.12 5.34 10.48
N THR A 63 11.15 6.60 10.94
CA THR A 63 10.87 6.95 12.34
C THR A 63 9.65 7.85 12.49
N PHE A 64 8.95 8.13 11.39
CA PHE A 64 7.76 8.96 11.39
C PHE A 64 6.58 8.23 12.06
N ASP A 65 5.93 8.90 13.01
CA ASP A 65 4.74 8.42 13.71
C ASP A 65 3.51 9.25 13.29
N PRO A 66 2.55 8.67 12.54
CA PRO A 66 1.36 9.37 12.07
C PRO A 66 0.26 9.50 13.15
N SER A 67 0.42 8.94 14.35
CA SER A 67 -0.64 8.81 15.36
C SER A 67 -1.26 10.16 15.75
N SER A 68 -0.45 11.21 15.83
CA SER A 68 -0.93 12.57 16.15
C SER A 68 -1.85 13.13 15.05
N ILE A 69 -1.47 12.96 13.78
CA ILE A 69 -2.25 13.41 12.61
C ILE A 69 -3.54 12.59 12.51
N LEU A 70 -3.45 11.27 12.63
CA LEU A 70 -4.60 10.38 12.56
C LEU A 70 -5.62 10.67 13.68
N SER A 71 -5.15 10.96 14.89
CA SER A 71 -6.02 11.32 16.03
C SER A 71 -6.74 12.65 15.81
N GLN A 72 -6.05 13.66 15.25
CA GLN A 72 -6.65 14.96 14.94
C GLN A 72 -7.74 14.85 13.87
N GLN A 73 -7.50 14.02 12.84
CA GLN A 73 -8.46 13.78 11.77
C GLN A 73 -9.74 13.09 12.28
N GLN A 74 -9.61 12.16 13.23
CA GLN A 74 -10.77 11.52 13.86
C GLN A 74 -11.61 12.51 14.68
N GLN A 75 -10.98 13.47 15.37
CA GLN A 75 -11.69 14.49 16.17
C GLN A 75 -12.44 15.52 15.32
N GLN A 76 -11.94 15.82 14.12
CA GLN A 76 -12.58 16.78 13.19
C GLN A 76 -13.81 16.19 12.48
N LYS A 77 -13.96 14.85 12.45
CA LYS A 77 -15.20 14.22 11.97
C LYS A 77 -16.31 14.51 12.97
N GLN A 78 -17.31 15.32 12.56
CA GLN A 78 -18.51 15.56 13.37
C GLN A 78 -19.14 14.22 13.77
N PRO A 79 -19.66 14.08 15.00
CA PRO A 79 -20.33 12.86 15.43
C PRO A 79 -21.54 12.60 14.52
N GLN A 80 -21.43 11.63 13.62
CA GLN A 80 -22.57 11.16 12.87
C GLN A 80 -23.56 10.50 13.85
N LYS A 81 -24.84 10.85 13.74
CA LYS A 81 -25.93 10.12 14.40
C LYS A 81 -25.77 8.64 14.08
N GLN A 82 -25.75 7.79 15.11
CA GLN A 82 -25.59 6.33 15.03
C GLN A 82 -26.32 5.76 13.80
N GLY A 83 -25.53 5.42 12.80
CA GLY A 83 -25.94 4.93 11.50
C GLY A 83 -24.75 4.23 10.85
N ARG A 84 -25.04 3.22 10.03
CA ARG A 84 -24.06 2.37 9.33
C ARG A 84 -22.90 3.20 8.75
N PRO A 85 -21.62 2.77 8.89
CA PRO A 85 -20.50 3.48 8.27
C PRO A 85 -20.79 3.69 6.79
N SER A 86 -20.84 4.95 6.39
CA SER A 86 -21.05 5.31 4.99
C SER A 86 -19.70 5.22 4.27
N ASN A 87 -19.71 4.85 2.99
CA ASN A 87 -18.54 4.85 2.11
C ASN A 87 -17.89 6.26 1.91
N LYS A 88 -18.26 7.24 2.74
CA LYS A 88 -17.71 8.60 2.82
C LYS A 88 -16.57 8.72 3.83
N ASP A 89 -16.40 7.75 4.72
CA ASP A 89 -15.24 7.67 5.57
C ASP A 89 -14.07 7.15 4.73
N GLY A 90 -13.33 8.07 4.10
CA GLY A 90 -12.14 7.72 3.34
C GLY A 90 -11.13 6.93 4.17
N VAL A 91 -10.27 6.21 3.49
CA VAL A 91 -9.27 5.32 4.08
C VAL A 91 -7.90 5.98 4.10
N VAL A 92 -6.99 5.41 4.88
CA VAL A 92 -5.59 5.82 4.94
C VAL A 92 -4.76 4.95 4.03
N TRP A 93 -4.00 5.61 3.17
CA TRP A 93 -2.99 5.03 2.30
C TRP A 93 -1.58 5.40 2.79
N MET A 94 -0.66 4.44 2.73
CA MET A 94 0.78 4.71 2.85
C MET A 94 1.49 4.31 1.58
N ILE A 95 2.32 5.20 1.06
CA ILE A 95 3.13 4.99 -0.14
C ILE A 95 4.59 5.21 0.23
N SER A 96 5.47 4.36 -0.26
CA SER A 96 6.91 4.49 -0.02
C SER A 96 7.71 3.93 -1.20
N ASP A 97 8.62 4.75 -1.72
CA ASP A 97 9.63 4.37 -2.71
C ASP A 97 11.04 4.74 -2.21
N VAL A 98 11.22 4.73 -0.89
CA VAL A 98 12.50 5.04 -0.24
C VAL A 98 13.57 4.05 -0.72
N ILE A 99 14.70 4.59 -1.16
CA ILE A 99 15.89 3.78 -1.43
C ILE A 99 16.51 3.37 -0.10
N ALA A 100 16.33 2.10 0.27
CA ALA A 100 16.93 1.51 1.45
C ALA A 100 17.19 0.01 1.23
N HIS A 101 17.87 -0.62 2.19
CA HIS A 101 18.03 -2.06 2.23
C HIS A 101 16.66 -2.75 2.42
N PRO A 102 16.43 -3.94 1.82
CA PRO A 102 15.17 -4.69 1.93
C PRO A 102 14.64 -4.85 3.36
N GLU A 103 15.52 -5.11 4.33
CA GLU A 103 15.18 -5.28 5.74
C GLU A 103 14.55 -4.02 6.33
N ARG A 104 14.99 -2.83 5.91
CA ARG A 104 14.40 -1.56 6.34
C ARG A 104 12.99 -1.38 5.79
N CYS A 105 12.70 -1.90 4.60
CA CYS A 105 11.32 -1.95 4.09
C CYS A 105 10.46 -2.90 4.92
N THR A 106 10.99 -4.06 5.34
CA THR A 106 10.29 -5.00 6.24
C THR A 106 9.98 -4.36 7.59
N GLU A 107 10.94 -3.66 8.21
CA GLU A 107 10.75 -2.93 9.46
C GLU A 107 9.71 -1.80 9.31
N LEU A 108 9.73 -1.08 8.18
CA LEU A 108 8.71 -0.07 7.88
C LEU A 108 7.32 -0.68 7.80
N LEU A 109 7.18 -1.81 7.09
CA LEU A 109 5.92 -2.54 7.00
C LEU A 109 5.47 -3.05 8.37
N GLU A 110 6.39 -3.57 9.19
CA GLU A 110 6.09 -4.02 10.56
C GLU A 110 5.51 -2.90 11.41
N ALA A 111 6.17 -1.73 11.42
CA ALA A 111 5.72 -0.58 12.20
C ALA A 111 4.32 -0.13 11.77
N TRP A 112 4.09 0.03 10.47
CA TRP A 112 2.80 0.51 9.95
C TRP A 112 1.68 -0.50 10.11
N CYS A 113 1.97 -1.79 9.87
CA CYS A 113 0.98 -2.86 9.99
C CYS A 113 0.64 -3.16 11.45
N SER A 114 1.62 -3.25 12.35
CA SER A 114 1.37 -3.57 13.76
C SER A 114 0.53 -2.51 14.46
N ASN A 115 0.72 -1.23 14.10
CA ASN A 115 -0.07 -0.12 14.61
C ASN A 115 -1.37 0.14 13.81
N GLN A 116 -1.60 -0.60 12.72
CA GLN A 116 -2.77 -0.46 11.84
C GLN A 116 -2.97 0.99 11.35
N TRP A 117 -1.87 1.69 11.06
CA TRP A 117 -1.92 3.10 10.68
C TRP A 117 -2.49 3.34 9.27
N ALA A 118 -2.42 2.35 8.38
CA ALA A 118 -2.95 2.42 7.02
C ALA A 118 -3.80 1.21 6.68
N GLN A 119 -4.89 1.41 5.94
CA GLN A 119 -5.71 0.32 5.40
C GLN A 119 -5.09 -0.23 4.13
N ASN A 120 -4.46 0.63 3.33
CA ASN A 120 -3.89 0.28 2.03
C ASN A 120 -2.45 0.78 1.93
N MET A 121 -1.57 0.02 1.29
CA MET A 121 -0.17 0.41 1.13
C MET A 121 0.40 0.05 -0.24
N ILE A 122 1.29 0.91 -0.74
CA ILE A 122 2.12 0.66 -1.93
C ILE A 122 3.57 0.92 -1.55
N VAL A 123 4.38 -0.14 -1.48
CA VAL A 123 5.78 -0.04 -1.03
C VAL A 123 6.69 -0.69 -2.05
N THR A 124 7.70 0.03 -2.52
CA THR A 124 8.73 -0.52 -3.41
C THR A 124 9.95 -0.95 -2.60
N MET A 125 10.24 -2.24 -2.63
CA MET A 125 11.45 -2.83 -2.04
C MET A 125 12.54 -2.93 -3.11
N LYS A 126 13.75 -2.44 -2.79
CA LYS A 126 14.89 -2.41 -3.72
C LYS A 126 15.98 -3.39 -3.29
N PHE A 127 16.40 -4.25 -4.21
CA PHE A 127 17.42 -5.28 -4.01
C PHE A 127 18.76 -4.83 -4.63
N GLN A 128 19.88 -5.21 -4.00
CA GLN A 128 21.21 -4.81 -4.48
C GLN A 128 21.83 -5.82 -5.47
N SER A 129 21.37 -7.06 -5.45
CA SER A 129 21.77 -8.17 -6.33
C SER A 129 20.55 -9.05 -6.63
N ASP A 130 20.73 -10.21 -7.29
CA ASP A 130 19.67 -11.21 -7.50
C ASP A 130 18.76 -11.29 -6.26
N PRO A 131 17.42 -11.28 -6.44
CA PRO A 131 16.50 -11.04 -5.35
C PRO A 131 16.77 -12.03 -4.21
N MET A 132 17.12 -11.50 -3.04
CA MET A 132 17.05 -12.26 -1.79
C MET A 132 15.56 -12.48 -1.50
N MET A 133 14.97 -13.45 -2.21
CA MET A 133 13.56 -13.81 -2.15
C MET A 133 13.11 -14.05 -0.71
N ASP A 134 14.03 -14.50 0.15
CA ASP A 134 13.81 -14.68 1.58
C ASP A 134 13.27 -13.42 2.27
N GLU A 135 13.77 -12.23 1.95
CA GLU A 135 13.31 -11.00 2.61
C GLU A 135 11.96 -10.53 2.09
N LEU A 136 11.70 -10.73 0.79
CA LEU A 136 10.39 -10.51 0.20
C LEU A 136 9.34 -11.44 0.82
N ASP A 137 9.67 -12.72 0.98
CA ASP A 137 8.81 -13.73 1.58
C ASP A 137 8.53 -13.42 3.06
N LYS A 138 9.55 -12.96 3.81
CA LYS A 138 9.37 -12.47 5.18
C LYS A 138 8.40 -11.30 5.24
N ALA A 139 8.58 -10.29 4.38
CA ALA A 139 7.68 -9.13 4.34
C ALA A 139 6.23 -9.53 4.03
N ILE A 140 6.01 -10.45 3.08
CA ILE A 140 4.67 -10.95 2.73
C ILE A 140 4.05 -11.73 3.90
N GLN A 141 4.83 -12.61 4.55
CA GLN A 141 4.34 -13.36 5.72
C GLN A 141 4.02 -12.43 6.89
N LEU A 142 4.87 -11.45 7.15
CA LEU A 142 4.69 -10.44 8.18
C LEU A 142 3.36 -9.69 8.02
N VAL A 143 3.07 -9.15 6.83
CA VAL A 143 1.83 -8.38 6.60
C VAL A 143 0.60 -9.25 6.78
N HIS A 144 0.63 -10.52 6.34
CA HIS A 144 -0.45 -11.47 6.55
C HIS A 144 -0.66 -11.77 8.05
N ASN A 145 0.43 -12.00 8.79
CA ASN A 145 0.38 -12.26 10.23
C ASN A 145 -0.18 -11.07 11.02
N LEU A 146 0.01 -9.85 10.51
CA LEU A 146 -0.51 -8.61 11.09
C LEU A 146 -1.93 -8.25 10.60
N GLY A 147 -2.62 -9.18 9.93
CA GLY A 147 -4.04 -9.06 9.61
C GLY A 147 -4.36 -8.41 8.26
N TYR A 148 -3.37 -8.18 7.40
CA TYR A 148 -3.61 -7.71 6.04
C TYR A 148 -3.94 -8.89 5.12
N LYS A 149 -5.17 -8.93 4.61
CA LYS A 149 -5.69 -10.09 3.87
C LYS A 149 -5.11 -10.26 2.48
N HIS A 150 -4.67 -9.16 1.85
CA HIS A 150 -4.14 -9.20 0.49
C HIS A 150 -2.80 -8.49 0.42
N CYS A 151 -1.80 -9.21 -0.09
CA CYS A 151 -0.51 -8.67 -0.46
C CYS A 151 -0.12 -9.21 -1.84
N ARG A 152 0.04 -8.30 -2.82
CA ARG A 152 0.50 -8.64 -4.17
C ARG A 152 1.87 -8.04 -4.42
N ALA A 153 2.85 -8.89 -4.64
CA ALA A 153 4.17 -8.50 -5.13
C ALA A 153 4.17 -8.44 -6.67
N LYS A 154 4.71 -7.35 -7.24
CA LYS A 154 4.88 -7.22 -8.69
C LYS A 154 6.29 -6.73 -9.02
N HIS A 155 6.96 -7.50 -9.87
CA HIS A 155 8.20 -7.11 -10.52
C HIS A 155 7.84 -6.43 -11.85
N PHE A 156 8.19 -5.15 -12.03
CA PHE A 156 7.93 -4.43 -13.27
C PHE A 156 9.07 -4.68 -14.26
N PHE A 157 8.71 -5.03 -15.50
CA PHE A 157 9.63 -5.54 -16.55
C PHE A 157 10.79 -4.58 -16.92
N SER A 158 10.72 -3.31 -16.52
CA SER A 158 11.74 -2.29 -16.79
C SER A 158 12.79 -2.13 -15.69
N ASN A 159 12.66 -2.79 -14.54
CA ASN A 159 13.48 -2.48 -13.37
C ASN A 159 14.03 -3.75 -12.71
N LYS A 160 15.31 -4.06 -12.94
CA LYS A 160 15.88 -5.39 -12.71
C LYS A 160 15.96 -5.85 -11.25
N ASN A 161 15.90 -4.93 -10.29
CA ASN A 161 16.16 -5.23 -8.88
C ASN A 161 15.15 -4.58 -7.92
N GLU A 162 13.89 -4.39 -8.30
CA GLU A 162 12.88 -3.88 -7.35
C GLU A 162 11.55 -4.60 -7.47
N VAL A 163 10.86 -4.74 -6.35
CA VAL A 163 9.54 -5.35 -6.28
C VAL A 163 8.60 -4.38 -5.56
N THR A 164 7.47 -4.10 -6.18
CA THR A 164 6.41 -3.30 -5.55
C THR A 164 5.41 -4.22 -4.87
N LEU A 165 5.21 -4.00 -3.58
CA LEU A 165 4.19 -4.61 -2.75
C LEU A 165 2.93 -3.74 -2.75
N MET A 166 1.79 -4.36 -2.98
CA MET A 166 0.45 -3.77 -2.94
C MET A 166 -0.34 -4.48 -1.86
N ILE A 167 -0.69 -3.78 -0.78
CA ILE A 167 -1.23 -4.36 0.45
C ILE A 167 -2.59 -3.75 0.77
N ILE A 168 -3.58 -4.57 1.15
CA ILE A 168 -4.94 -4.16 1.55
C ILE A 168 -5.36 -4.91 2.82
N GLN A 169 -5.88 -4.18 3.80
CA GLN A 169 -6.31 -4.71 5.09
C GLN A 169 -7.61 -5.54 4.98
N ASN A 170 -8.64 -5.05 4.28
CA ASN A 170 -9.97 -5.69 4.23
C ASN A 170 -10.64 -5.67 2.83
N GLU A 171 -11.45 -6.69 2.55
CA GLU A 171 -12.15 -6.93 1.26
C GLU A 171 -13.18 -5.84 0.86
N ASP A 172 -13.72 -5.07 1.79
CA ASP A 172 -14.76 -4.06 1.48
C ASP A 172 -14.26 -2.99 0.49
N ALA A 173 -12.94 -2.75 0.43
CA ALA A 173 -12.31 -1.85 -0.53
C ALA A 173 -12.33 -2.37 -1.99
N LEU A 174 -12.53 -3.69 -2.20
CA LEU A 174 -12.58 -4.34 -3.51
C LEU A 174 -14.01 -4.44 -4.07
N LEU A 175 -15.01 -4.41 -3.20
CA LEU A 175 -16.42 -4.63 -3.55
C LEU A 175 -17.17 -3.34 -3.90
N SER A 176 -16.61 -2.16 -3.63
CA SER A 176 -17.27 -0.87 -3.93
C SER A 176 -17.12 -0.38 -5.38
N SER A 177 -16.38 -1.09 -6.24
CA SER A 177 -16.18 -0.72 -7.66
C SER A 177 -16.88 -1.65 -8.67
N SER A 178 -17.66 -2.64 -8.21
CA SER A 178 -18.39 -3.57 -9.09
C SER A 178 -19.88 -3.26 -9.14
N THR A 179 -20.28 -2.36 -10.04
CA THR A 179 -21.56 -2.52 -10.75
C THR A 179 -21.27 -2.69 -12.23
N ALA A 180 -20.90 -3.91 -12.61
CA ALA A 180 -20.93 -4.34 -14.00
C ALA A 180 -21.48 -5.77 -14.08
N SER A 181 -22.74 -5.83 -14.51
CA SER A 181 -23.38 -6.89 -15.31
C SER A 181 -22.81 -8.31 -15.24
N THR A 182 -23.52 -9.18 -14.53
CA THR A 182 -23.40 -10.64 -14.57
C THR A 182 -23.55 -11.21 -15.99
N GLN A 183 -22.54 -11.95 -16.46
CA GLN A 183 -22.71 -13.04 -17.42
C GLN A 183 -21.89 -14.25 -16.92
N PRO A 184 -22.40 -15.48 -17.05
CA PRO A 184 -21.88 -16.65 -16.34
C PRO A 184 -20.59 -17.19 -16.96
N ALA A 185 -19.70 -17.59 -16.05
CA ALA A 185 -18.51 -18.42 -16.19
C ALA A 185 -18.33 -19.17 -17.53
N ASP A 186 -17.35 -18.74 -18.31
CA ASP A 186 -16.71 -19.60 -19.30
C ASP A 186 -15.72 -20.55 -18.62
N ARG A 187 -15.92 -21.81 -18.99
CA ARG A 187 -15.31 -23.03 -18.50
C ARG A 187 -13.91 -23.15 -19.09
N LEU A 188 -12.85 -23.14 -18.28
CA LEU A 188 -11.49 -23.35 -18.80
C LEU A 188 -11.31 -24.80 -19.25
N VAL A 189 -11.03 -24.94 -20.54
CA VAL A 189 -10.64 -26.16 -21.27
C VAL A 189 -9.14 -26.41 -21.02
N PRO A 190 -8.66 -27.66 -20.87
CA PRO A 190 -7.24 -27.93 -20.67
C PRO A 190 -6.42 -27.73 -21.95
N GLY A 191 -5.35 -26.93 -21.84
CA GLY A 191 -4.22 -26.95 -22.76
C GLY A 191 -4.10 -25.71 -23.64
N GLU A 192 -3.40 -24.69 -23.17
CA GLU A 192 -2.52 -23.87 -24.01
C GLU A 192 -1.46 -23.17 -23.14
N ILE A 193 -0.20 -23.34 -23.52
CA ILE A 193 0.99 -22.84 -22.84
C ILE A 193 1.34 -21.48 -23.46
N ILE A 194 1.33 -20.40 -22.66
CA ILE A 194 2.11 -19.19 -22.96
C ILE A 194 2.72 -18.65 -21.65
N GLY A 195 4.06 -18.65 -21.60
CA GLY A 195 4.87 -17.67 -20.87
C GLY A 195 4.90 -17.74 -19.35
N SER A 196 5.72 -18.66 -18.82
CA SER A 196 6.05 -18.84 -17.41
C SER A 196 6.65 -17.60 -16.72
N SER A 197 5.98 -17.08 -15.69
CA SER A 197 6.55 -16.66 -14.39
C SER A 197 5.40 -16.15 -13.49
N LEU A 198 4.53 -17.06 -13.09
CA LEU A 198 3.59 -16.83 -11.99
C LEU A 198 4.20 -17.52 -10.78
N TYR A 199 4.49 -16.79 -9.71
CA TYR A 199 4.64 -17.42 -8.40
C TYR A 199 3.29 -18.08 -8.09
N PRO A 200 3.21 -19.43 -8.05
CA PRO A 200 2.00 -20.10 -7.61
C PRO A 200 1.87 -19.82 -6.11
N SER A 201 0.67 -19.49 -5.68
CA SER A 201 0.26 -19.47 -4.29
C SER A 201 0.78 -20.73 -3.58
N ALA A 202 1.71 -20.56 -2.64
CA ALA A 202 2.21 -21.66 -1.84
C ALA A 202 1.07 -22.22 -0.98
N ILE A 203 0.61 -23.41 -1.34
CA ILE A 203 -0.21 -24.26 -0.47
C ILE A 203 0.76 -24.88 0.54
N PHE A 204 0.68 -24.47 1.80
CA PHE A 204 1.45 -25.08 2.88
C PHE A 204 0.94 -26.51 3.16
N PRO A 205 1.79 -27.56 3.13
CA PRO A 205 1.42 -28.86 3.66
C PRO A 205 1.48 -28.85 5.19
N SER A 206 0.51 -29.49 5.83
CA SER A 206 0.44 -29.72 7.26
C SER A 206 1.61 -30.59 7.76
N ILE A 207 2.23 -30.15 8.85
CA ILE A 207 3.32 -30.85 9.55
C ILE A 207 2.78 -32.16 10.18
N PRO A 208 3.44 -33.32 10.04
CA PRO A 208 3.05 -34.53 10.75
C PRO A 208 3.48 -34.48 12.23
N ASN A 209 2.58 -34.89 13.12
CA ASN A 209 2.87 -35.11 14.53
C ASN A 209 3.87 -36.27 14.70
N HIS A 210 4.97 -36.02 15.42
CA HIS A 210 5.88 -37.05 15.91
C HIS A 210 5.22 -37.92 16.99
N LYS A 211 5.22 -39.24 16.77
CA LYS A 211 5.51 -40.27 17.77
C LYS A 211 6.28 -41.41 17.11
#